data_AF-A0A9D5QXF3-F1
#
_entry.id   AF-A0A9D5QXF3-F1
#
_cell.length_a   1.000
_cell.length_b   1.000
_cell.length_c   1.000
_cell.angle_alpha   90.00
_cell.angle_beta   90.00
_cell.angle_gamma   90.00
#
_symmetry.space_group_name_H-M   'P 1'
#
loop_
_entity.id
_entity.type
_entity.pdbx_description
1 polymer ?
#
loop_
_entity_poly.entity_id
_entity_poly.type
_entity_poly.pdbx_seq_one_letter_code
_entity_poly.pdbx_strand_id
1 'polypeptide(L)'
;MASYYYALWIPRLTPVPFNMPEGRSEDFRDDPSYPWCHLRTETDGLNLKLFYRLRSSDLEIPLDFIYHSCIRAGFIVYELDTDFSRDLMTRELDGTMHPMIYHFIKEHFHSHTHHDAECDSMLQPYVSDHIIALNDIKDLKNLYKWYLSQYEEMLCRSMDTLCLQYKMLVETTNVWKAFYTSHKKAKLLKIRSGEVAGAAGYARALLTMSPFRVSNQVYQRTYTAILDCEHLCDKCDEAYTTVNNDYNNRLGRYGVYLGAGGIILTLILELFHQCTPSDKTYLEVTEEQMLKFIENQDSILIKLKNRADSLNELNQKMLKD
;
A
#
# COMPACT_ATOMS: atom_id res chain seq x y z
N MET A 1 -24.01 20.61 27.11
CA MET A 1 -23.62 20.62 25.69
C MET A 1 -22.26 21.26 25.64
N ALA A 2 -21.27 20.47 25.28
CA ALA A 2 -19.91 20.96 25.05
C ALA A 2 -19.73 21.00 23.53
N SER A 3 -18.96 21.98 23.06
CA SER A 3 -18.61 22.08 21.63
C SER A 3 -17.13 21.77 21.49
N TYR A 4 -16.79 20.90 20.55
CA TYR A 4 -15.41 20.71 20.10
C TYR A 4 -15.26 21.14 18.65
N TYR A 5 -14.10 21.70 18.36
CA TYR A 5 -13.69 22.11 17.03
C TYR A 5 -12.64 21.14 16.50
N TYR A 6 -12.92 20.58 15.33
CA TYR A 6 -12.07 19.61 14.66
C TYR A 6 -11.52 20.24 13.39
N ALA A 7 -10.20 20.29 13.27
CA ALA A 7 -9.55 20.64 12.02
C ALA A 7 -9.03 19.37 11.34
N LEU A 8 -9.68 19.01 10.24
CA LEU A 8 -9.41 17.85 9.40
C LEU A 8 -8.42 18.27 8.30
N TRP A 9 -7.42 17.44 8.05
CA TRP A 9 -6.48 17.68 6.95
C TRP A 9 -6.74 16.74 5.79
N ILE A 10 -7.21 17.30 4.69
CA ILE A 10 -7.54 16.58 3.49
C ILE A 10 -6.44 16.84 2.47
N PRO A 11 -5.54 15.86 2.24
CA PRO A 11 -4.44 16.04 1.33
C PRO A 11 -4.99 16.11 -0.10
N ARG A 12 -5.14 17.32 -0.61
CA ARG A 12 -5.58 17.56 -1.99
C ARG A 12 -4.54 18.33 -2.78
N LEU A 13 -4.40 17.95 -4.04
CA LEU A 13 -3.76 18.74 -5.09
C LEU A 13 -4.74 19.72 -5.77
N THR A 14 -6.03 19.70 -5.38
CA THR A 14 -7.11 20.54 -5.93
C THR A 14 -7.95 21.18 -4.81
N PRO A 15 -8.61 22.33 -5.06
CA PRO A 15 -9.48 22.97 -4.07
C PRO A 15 -10.55 22.01 -3.53
N VAL A 16 -10.92 22.13 -2.25
CA VAL A 16 -12.09 21.44 -1.67
C VAL A 16 -13.31 21.74 -2.55
N PRO A 17 -14.09 20.73 -3.01
CA PRO A 17 -15.20 21.00 -3.90
C PRO A 17 -16.27 21.69 -3.05
N PHE A 18 -16.87 22.74 -3.58
CA PHE A 18 -17.93 23.44 -2.85
C PHE A 18 -19.19 22.57 -2.66
N ASN A 19 -19.28 21.43 -3.36
CA ASN A 19 -20.32 20.43 -3.21
C ASN A 19 -19.67 19.09 -2.85
N MET A 20 -19.95 18.58 -1.65
CA MET A 20 -19.67 17.17 -1.34
C MET A 20 -20.61 16.27 -2.17
N PRO A 21 -20.16 15.06 -2.56
CA PRO A 21 -21.05 14.07 -3.18
C PRO A 21 -22.21 13.70 -2.26
N GLU A 22 -23.25 13.08 -2.82
CA GLU A 22 -24.42 12.59 -2.07
C GLU A 22 -24.00 11.71 -0.88
N GLY A 23 -24.84 11.70 0.16
CA GLY A 23 -24.61 10.98 1.41
C GLY A 23 -24.17 9.53 1.20
N ARG A 24 -23.22 9.07 2.03
CA ARG A 24 -22.67 7.71 1.98
C ARG A 24 -23.19 6.90 3.17
N SER A 25 -23.27 5.58 3.00
CA SER A 25 -23.64 4.65 4.07
C SER A 25 -22.71 3.44 4.03
N GLU A 26 -22.19 3.04 5.18
CA GLU A 26 -21.23 1.94 5.29
C GLU A 26 -21.30 1.28 6.67
N ASP A 27 -21.16 -0.05 6.67
CA ASP A 27 -21.05 -0.84 7.90
C ASP A 27 -19.57 -1.02 8.24
N PHE A 28 -19.17 -0.59 9.43
CA PHE A 28 -17.77 -0.63 9.86
C PHE A 28 -17.50 -1.69 10.94
N ARG A 29 -16.35 -2.36 10.79
CA ARG A 29 -15.77 -3.24 11.80
C ARG A 29 -14.25 -3.37 11.64
N ASP A 30 -13.53 -2.29 11.94
CA ASP A 30 -12.06 -2.28 11.82
C ASP A 30 -11.36 -2.97 13.02
N ASP A 31 -11.95 -2.91 14.22
CA ASP A 31 -11.41 -3.54 15.43
C ASP A 31 -12.43 -4.53 16.01
N PRO A 32 -12.06 -5.82 16.18
CA PRO A 32 -12.93 -6.81 16.81
C PRO A 32 -13.32 -6.50 18.26
N SER A 33 -12.61 -5.59 18.92
CA SER A 33 -12.88 -5.08 20.27
C SER A 33 -14.07 -4.11 20.31
N TYR A 34 -14.46 -3.54 19.18
CA TYR A 34 -15.59 -2.62 19.08
C TYR A 34 -16.85 -3.31 18.53
N PRO A 35 -18.04 -2.96 19.04
CA PRO A 35 -19.30 -3.41 18.46
C PRO A 35 -19.47 -2.84 17.06
N TRP A 36 -20.13 -3.60 16.19
CA TRP A 36 -20.51 -3.16 14.84
C TRP A 36 -21.20 -1.79 14.88
N CYS A 37 -20.75 -0.88 14.03
CA CYS A 37 -21.28 0.45 13.87
C CYS A 37 -21.67 0.67 12.41
N HIS A 38 -22.91 1.10 12.18
CA HIS A 38 -23.36 1.58 10.89
C HIS A 38 -23.19 3.10 10.86
N LEU A 39 -22.49 3.62 9.85
CA LEU A 39 -22.31 5.05 9.65
C LEU A 39 -23.02 5.48 8.36
N ARG A 40 -23.73 6.60 8.42
CA ARG A 40 -24.38 7.21 7.28
C ARG A 40 -24.20 8.72 7.34
N THR A 41 -23.97 9.37 6.21
CA THR A 41 -23.86 10.82 6.12
C THR A 41 -25.00 11.42 5.32
N GLU A 42 -25.43 12.60 5.72
CA GLU A 42 -26.16 13.55 4.89
C GLU A 42 -25.36 14.85 4.80
N THR A 43 -25.40 15.51 3.66
CA THR A 43 -24.64 16.74 3.41
C THR A 43 -25.59 17.87 3.04
N ASP A 44 -25.33 19.06 3.60
CA ASP A 44 -25.98 20.32 3.23
C ASP A 44 -24.89 21.35 2.94
N GLY A 45 -24.50 21.44 1.66
CA GLY A 45 -23.29 22.14 1.24
C GLY A 45 -22.03 21.48 1.81
N LEU A 46 -21.34 22.17 2.72
CA LEU A 46 -20.17 21.66 3.43
C LEU A 46 -20.49 21.17 4.84
N ASN A 47 -21.70 21.44 5.37
CA ASN A 47 -22.14 20.86 6.63
C ASN A 47 -22.37 19.36 6.45
N LEU A 48 -22.04 18.60 7.49
CA LEU A 48 -22.15 17.15 7.48
C LEU A 48 -22.98 16.69 8.67
N LYS A 49 -23.92 15.79 8.41
CA LYS A 49 -24.70 15.13 9.45
C LYS A 49 -24.35 13.67 9.44
N LEU A 50 -23.65 13.21 10.47
CA LEU A 50 -23.25 11.82 10.63
C LEU A 50 -24.30 11.10 11.50
N PHE A 51 -24.98 10.15 10.90
CA PHE A 51 -25.84 9.21 11.60
C PHE A 51 -25.03 7.97 11.95
N TYR A 52 -24.98 7.62 13.23
CA TYR A 52 -24.41 6.36 13.67
C TYR A 52 -25.48 5.48 14.29
N ARG A 53 -25.34 4.17 14.09
CA ARG A 53 -26.20 3.16 14.71
C ARG A 53 -25.35 2.02 15.25
N LEU A 54 -25.46 1.80 16.56
CA LEU A 54 -24.85 0.67 17.24
C LEU A 54 -25.74 -0.56 17.09
N ARG A 55 -25.16 -1.74 16.83
CA ARG A 55 -25.92 -2.99 16.54
C ARG A 55 -27.02 -3.36 17.55
N SER A 56 -26.93 -2.92 18.80
CA SER A 56 -27.94 -3.16 19.83
C SER A 56 -29.17 -2.24 19.74
N SER A 57 -29.20 -1.32 18.77
CA SER A 57 -30.22 -0.28 18.63
C SER A 57 -30.62 -0.13 17.16
N ASP A 58 -31.92 -0.03 16.91
CA ASP A 58 -32.44 0.37 15.59
C ASP A 58 -32.45 1.89 15.41
N LEU A 59 -32.19 2.64 16.48
CA LEU A 59 -32.14 4.10 16.46
C LEU A 59 -30.83 4.59 15.82
N GLU A 60 -30.95 5.34 14.72
CA GLU A 60 -29.87 6.18 14.21
C GLU A 60 -29.76 7.45 15.05
N ILE A 61 -28.55 7.73 15.53
CA ILE A 61 -28.26 8.92 16.31
C ILE A 61 -27.51 9.91 15.42
N PRO A 62 -28.04 11.13 15.22
CA PRO A 62 -27.36 12.16 14.44
C PRO A 62 -26.27 12.87 15.27
N LEU A 63 -25.19 13.22 14.59
CA LEU A 63 -24.12 14.11 15.01
C LEU A 63 -23.98 15.19 13.93
N ASP A 64 -24.27 16.43 14.30
CA ASP A 64 -24.20 17.58 13.40
C ASP A 64 -22.79 18.17 13.42
N PHE A 65 -22.07 18.05 12.30
CA PHE A 65 -20.79 18.70 12.05
C PHE A 65 -21.03 20.00 11.27
N ILE A 66 -20.94 21.12 11.98
CA ILE A 66 -21.18 22.46 11.44
C ILE A 66 -19.88 22.97 10.81
N TYR A 67 -19.90 23.28 9.52
CA TYR A 67 -18.76 23.82 8.80
C TYR A 67 -18.45 25.26 9.24
N HIS A 68 -17.18 25.53 9.54
CA HIS A 68 -16.70 26.88 9.88
C HIS A 68 -15.87 27.50 8.77
N SER A 69 -14.79 26.84 8.37
CA SER A 69 -13.86 27.38 7.38
C SER A 69 -13.00 26.31 6.72
N CYS A 70 -12.41 26.64 5.57
CA CYS A 70 -11.36 25.85 4.95
C CYS A 70 -10.29 26.74 4.32
N ILE A 71 -9.10 26.18 4.07
CA ILE A 71 -8.03 26.84 3.32
C ILE A 71 -7.49 25.96 2.19
N ARG A 72 -6.80 26.60 1.24
CA ARG A 72 -6.23 25.92 0.06
C ARG A 72 -5.24 24.81 0.39
N ALA A 73 -4.63 24.83 1.58
CA ALA A 73 -3.74 23.77 2.06
C ALA A 73 -4.47 22.48 2.48
N GLY A 74 -5.80 22.43 2.34
CA GLY A 74 -6.59 21.22 2.58
C GLY A 74 -7.14 21.09 4.00
N PHE A 75 -6.98 22.09 4.86
CA PHE A 75 -7.61 22.08 6.18
C PHE A 75 -9.07 22.51 6.12
N ILE A 76 -9.93 21.75 6.80
CA ILE A 76 -11.36 22.04 6.98
C ILE A 76 -11.67 22.00 8.46
N VAL A 77 -12.38 23.00 8.97
CA VAL A 77 -12.79 23.10 10.37
C VAL A 77 -14.28 22.83 10.51
N TYR A 78 -14.60 21.90 11.40
CA TYR A 78 -15.95 21.58 11.83
C TYR A 78 -16.13 21.84 13.32
N GLU A 79 -17.33 22.23 13.73
CA GLU A 79 -17.78 22.20 15.11
C GLU A 79 -18.74 21.02 15.30
N LEU A 80 -18.57 20.30 16.41
CA LEU A 80 -19.52 19.29 16.87
C LEU A 80 -20.03 19.73 18.23
N ASP A 81 -21.31 20.08 18.30
CA ASP A 81 -22.03 20.31 19.55
C ASP A 81 -22.93 19.11 19.82
N THR A 82 -22.59 18.32 20.83
CA THR A 82 -23.36 17.13 21.21
C THR A 82 -23.30 16.86 22.71
N ASP A 83 -24.15 15.94 23.16
CA ASP A 83 -24.06 15.38 24.50
C ASP A 83 -23.09 14.20 24.51
N PHE A 84 -21.82 14.50 24.80
CA PHE A 84 -20.75 13.50 24.83
C PHE A 84 -20.97 12.40 25.88
N SER A 85 -21.85 12.60 26.86
CA SER A 85 -22.10 11.61 27.92
C SER A 85 -23.06 10.48 27.54
N ARG A 86 -23.76 10.61 26.39
CA ARG A 86 -24.87 9.77 25.93
C ARG A 86 -24.51 8.29 25.83
N ASP A 87 -23.47 7.95 25.07
CA ASP A 87 -23.06 6.57 24.83
C ASP A 87 -21.54 6.44 24.62
N LEU A 88 -21.06 5.22 24.36
CA LEU A 88 -19.63 4.96 24.17
C LEU A 88 -19.06 5.74 22.97
N MET A 89 -19.78 5.81 21.85
CA MET A 89 -19.33 6.51 20.65
C MET A 89 -19.18 8.01 20.91
N THR A 90 -20.17 8.63 21.57
CA THR A 90 -20.09 10.05 21.92
C THR A 90 -19.04 10.32 22.98
N ARG A 91 -18.80 9.41 23.93
CA ARG A 91 -17.74 9.60 24.92
C ARG A 91 -16.35 9.56 24.31
N GLU A 92 -16.12 8.69 23.32
CA GLU A 92 -14.87 8.67 22.57
C GLU A 92 -14.67 9.96 21.75
N LEU A 93 -15.75 10.64 21.37
CA LEU A 93 -15.67 11.95 20.71
C LEU A 93 -15.39 13.12 21.68
N ASP A 94 -15.37 12.89 23.00
CA ASP A 94 -15.08 13.92 24.00
C ASP A 94 -13.59 14.32 23.95
N GLY A 95 -13.27 15.43 23.28
CA GLY A 95 -11.91 15.92 23.12
C GLY A 95 -11.02 15.08 22.17
N THR A 96 -11.58 14.06 21.51
CA THR A 96 -10.91 13.31 20.43
C THR A 96 -11.88 13.04 19.28
N MET A 97 -11.39 12.51 18.16
CA MET A 97 -12.26 11.96 17.12
C MET A 97 -11.70 10.62 16.69
N HIS A 98 -12.53 9.59 16.80
CA HIS A 98 -12.14 8.24 16.41
C HIS A 98 -11.66 8.24 14.93
N PRO A 99 -10.50 7.64 14.62
CA PRO A 99 -9.91 7.69 13.27
C PRO A 99 -10.88 7.21 12.18
N MET A 100 -11.72 6.22 12.46
CA MET A 100 -12.78 5.76 11.55
C MET A 100 -13.73 6.90 11.10
N ILE A 101 -14.20 7.73 12.03
CA ILE A 101 -15.08 8.86 11.70
C ILE A 101 -14.31 9.87 10.86
N TYR A 102 -13.06 10.14 11.23
CA TYR A 102 -12.20 11.03 10.45
C TYR A 102 -12.02 10.54 9.02
N HIS A 103 -11.68 9.26 8.82
CA HIS A 103 -11.55 8.64 7.49
C HIS A 103 -12.85 8.68 6.70
N PHE A 104 -13.97 8.29 7.32
CA PHE A 104 -15.27 8.29 6.67
C PHE A 104 -15.66 9.68 6.17
N ILE A 105 -15.42 10.73 6.97
CA ILE A 105 -15.63 12.13 6.55
C ILE A 105 -14.67 12.50 5.41
N LYS A 106 -13.40 12.13 5.54
CA LYS A 106 -12.34 12.48 4.59
C LYS A 106 -12.59 11.89 3.19
N GLU A 107 -13.16 10.69 3.11
CA GLU A 107 -13.51 10.01 1.86
C GLU A 107 -14.51 10.79 0.99
N HIS A 108 -15.35 11.66 1.57
CA HIS A 108 -16.16 12.58 0.77
C HIS A 108 -15.32 13.55 -0.06
N PHE A 109 -14.06 13.72 0.32
CA PHE A 109 -13.16 14.69 -0.25
C PHE A 109 -11.95 14.08 -0.98
N HIS A 110 -11.77 12.79 -1.12
CA HIS A 110 -10.78 12.28 -2.08
C HIS A 110 -11.11 10.85 -2.46
N SER A 111 -10.85 10.52 -3.73
CA SER A 111 -10.82 9.12 -4.16
C SER A 111 -9.43 8.57 -3.84
N HIS A 112 -9.35 7.44 -3.15
CA HIS A 112 -8.11 6.71 -2.94
C HIS A 112 -7.55 6.25 -4.29
N THR A 113 -6.66 7.01 -4.90
CA THR A 113 -6.07 6.62 -6.19
C THR A 113 -4.81 5.77 -6.02
N HIS A 114 -4.11 5.84 -4.86
CA HIS A 114 -2.75 5.31 -4.74
C HIS A 114 -2.48 4.39 -3.53
N HIS A 115 -3.48 4.07 -2.71
CA HIS A 115 -3.31 3.16 -1.57
C HIS A 115 -4.57 2.31 -1.35
N ASP A 116 -4.43 1.13 -0.73
CA ASP A 116 -5.57 0.39 -0.17
C ASP A 116 -6.30 1.27 0.84
N ALA A 117 -7.63 1.10 0.99
CA ALA A 117 -8.47 1.91 1.88
C ALA A 117 -7.99 1.92 3.35
N GLU A 118 -7.23 0.90 3.76
CA GLU A 118 -6.60 0.78 5.09
C GLU A 118 -5.37 1.69 5.29
N CYS A 119 -4.87 2.33 4.23
CA CYS A 119 -3.62 3.07 4.20
C CYS A 119 -3.80 4.58 4.04
N ASP A 120 -5.05 5.05 4.04
CA ASP A 120 -5.31 6.47 4.12
C ASP A 120 -4.83 7.00 5.48
N SER A 121 -4.31 8.23 5.51
CA SER A 121 -3.57 8.78 6.66
C SER A 121 -4.21 8.50 8.03
N MET A 122 -3.71 7.52 8.79
CA MET A 122 -4.14 7.14 10.16
C MET A 122 -3.97 8.26 11.21
N LEU A 123 -3.76 9.50 10.77
CA LEU A 123 -3.57 10.65 11.62
C LEU A 123 -4.86 10.97 12.35
N GLN A 124 -4.70 11.41 13.58
CA GLN A 124 -5.81 11.98 14.33
C GLN A 124 -6.06 13.42 13.87
N PRO A 125 -7.33 13.84 13.75
CA PRO A 125 -7.63 15.25 13.50
C PRO A 125 -7.17 16.10 14.69
N TYR A 126 -6.93 17.38 14.43
CA TYR A 126 -6.61 18.33 15.50
C TYR A 126 -7.91 18.75 16.20
N VAL A 127 -7.93 18.68 17.53
CA VAL A 127 -9.11 19.01 18.35
C VAL A 127 -8.81 20.20 19.25
N SER A 128 -9.81 21.07 19.40
CA SER A 128 -9.76 22.27 20.24
C SER A 128 -11.10 22.48 20.94
N ASP A 129 -11.07 22.97 22.18
CA ASP A 129 -12.22 23.47 22.94
C ASP A 129 -12.57 24.93 22.59
N HIS A 130 -11.75 25.56 21.75
CA HIS A 130 -11.95 26.91 21.23
C HIS A 130 -12.04 26.89 19.70
N ILE A 131 -12.75 27.87 19.12
CA ILE A 131 -12.87 28.04 17.68
C ILE A 131 -11.48 28.08 17.04
N ILE A 132 -11.26 27.23 16.04
CA ILE A 132 -10.00 27.20 15.28
C ILE A 132 -10.10 28.20 14.14
N ALA A 133 -9.38 29.32 14.26
CA ALA A 133 -9.37 30.35 13.24
C ALA A 133 -8.25 30.10 12.23
N LEU A 134 -8.57 29.57 11.04
CA LEU A 134 -7.55 29.26 10.01
C LEU A 134 -6.82 30.49 9.44
N ASN A 135 -7.38 31.70 9.65
CA ASN A 135 -6.75 32.97 9.31
C ASN A 135 -5.85 33.51 10.44
N ASP A 136 -5.93 32.96 11.65
CA ASP A 136 -5.05 33.30 12.76
C ASP A 136 -3.72 32.54 12.64
N ILE A 137 -2.62 33.28 12.77
CA ILE A 137 -1.26 32.76 12.60
C ILE A 137 -0.90 31.73 13.68
N LYS A 138 -1.37 31.92 14.91
CA LYS A 138 -1.04 31.04 16.04
C LYS A 138 -1.78 29.72 15.91
N ASP A 139 -3.06 29.74 15.59
CA ASP A 139 -3.87 28.54 15.38
C ASP A 139 -3.36 27.73 14.20
N LEU A 140 -3.11 28.40 13.07
CA LEU A 140 -2.57 27.74 11.89
C LEU A 140 -1.18 27.12 12.17
N LYS A 141 -0.32 27.80 12.94
CA LYS A 141 0.99 27.24 13.33
C LYS A 141 0.84 26.00 14.22
N ASN A 142 -0.09 26.02 15.17
CA ASN A 142 -0.36 24.87 16.04
C ASN A 142 -0.90 23.68 15.24
N LEU A 143 -1.77 23.95 14.27
CA LEU A 143 -2.33 22.95 13.36
C LEU A 143 -1.23 22.25 12.55
N TYR A 144 -0.37 23.01 11.86
CA TYR A 144 0.75 22.42 11.13
C TYR A 144 1.69 21.65 12.06
N LYS A 145 1.99 22.19 13.24
CA LYS A 145 2.86 21.50 14.22
C LYS A 145 2.26 20.17 14.66
N TRP A 146 0.95 20.12 14.94
CA TRP A 146 0.24 18.90 15.31
C TRP A 146 0.40 17.81 14.24
N TYR A 147 -0.02 18.10 13.01
CA TYR A 147 0.02 17.13 11.92
C TYR A 147 1.45 16.70 11.55
N LEU A 148 2.42 17.62 11.57
CA LEU A 148 3.82 17.26 11.34
C LEU A 148 4.39 16.35 12.43
N SER A 149 3.97 16.54 13.69
CA SER A 149 4.40 15.68 14.81
C SER A 149 3.78 14.28 14.71
N GLN A 150 2.49 14.19 14.32
CA GLN A 150 1.81 12.92 14.03
C GLN A 150 2.52 12.16 12.89
N TYR A 151 2.90 12.86 11.82
CA TYR A 151 3.68 12.27 10.74
C TYR A 151 5.08 11.83 11.18
N GLU A 152 5.79 12.64 11.97
CA GLU A 152 7.10 12.27 12.53
C GLU A 152 7.01 10.96 13.30
N GLU A 153 6.04 10.82 14.21
CA GLU A 153 5.86 9.62 15.03
C GLU A 153 5.50 8.39 14.19
N MET A 154 4.56 8.55 13.26
CA MET A 154 4.13 7.47 12.37
C MET A 154 5.26 6.99 11.47
N LEU A 155 6.03 7.91 10.87
CA LEU A 155 7.16 7.58 10.01
C LEU A 155 8.27 6.87 10.80
N CYS A 156 8.61 7.34 12.00
CA CYS A 156 9.59 6.68 12.86
C CYS A 156 9.19 5.22 13.18
N ARG A 157 7.93 4.99 13.60
CA ARG A 157 7.42 3.64 13.88
C ARG A 157 7.42 2.73 12.64
N SER A 158 7.07 3.31 11.50
CA SER A 158 7.04 2.60 10.23
C SER A 158 8.45 2.20 9.78
N MET A 159 9.44 3.07 9.98
CA MET A 159 10.85 2.79 9.72
C MET A 159 11.37 1.64 10.57
N ASP A 160 11.11 1.64 11.87
CA ASP A 160 11.56 0.55 12.76
C ASP A 160 11.01 -0.80 12.29
N THR A 161 9.73 -0.81 11.93
CA THR A 161 9.04 -1.99 11.41
C THR A 161 9.65 -2.45 10.07
N LEU A 162 9.80 -1.54 9.11
CA LEU A 162 10.40 -1.85 7.80
C LEU A 162 11.85 -2.32 7.92
N CYS A 163 12.64 -1.69 8.79
CA CYS A 163 14.03 -2.09 9.05
C CYS A 163 14.11 -3.53 9.56
N LEU A 164 13.23 -3.90 10.51
CA LEU A 164 13.16 -5.26 11.02
C LEU A 164 12.79 -6.26 9.92
N GLN A 165 11.78 -5.94 9.11
CA GLN A 165 11.34 -6.81 8.02
C GLN A 165 12.41 -6.97 6.94
N TYR A 166 13.11 -5.88 6.60
CA TYR A 166 14.24 -5.91 5.67
C TYR A 166 15.36 -6.80 6.19
N LYS A 167 15.76 -6.66 7.47
CA LYS A 167 16.78 -7.53 8.10
C LYS A 167 16.36 -9.00 8.05
N MET A 168 15.11 -9.30 8.41
CA MET A 168 14.57 -10.67 8.34
C MET A 168 14.58 -11.24 6.91
N LEU A 169 14.34 -10.40 5.89
CA LEU A 169 14.43 -10.82 4.49
C LEU A 169 15.87 -11.20 4.13
N VAL A 170 16.85 -10.34 4.46
CA VAL A 170 18.28 -10.58 4.22
C VAL A 170 18.77 -11.85 4.91
N GLU A 171 18.30 -12.14 6.13
CA GLU A 171 18.63 -13.37 6.84
C GLU A 171 18.00 -14.61 6.19
N THR A 172 16.77 -14.50 5.68
CA THR A 172 16.05 -15.61 5.04
C THR A 172 16.61 -15.95 3.66
N THR A 173 17.06 -14.96 2.88
CA THR A 173 17.66 -15.16 1.55
C THR A 173 18.99 -15.91 1.60
N ASN A 174 19.69 -15.88 2.74
CA ASN A 174 20.91 -16.66 2.95
C ASN A 174 20.66 -18.17 3.12
N VAL A 175 19.40 -18.61 3.27
CA VAL A 175 19.03 -20.02 3.41
C VAL A 175 18.57 -20.58 2.07
N TRP A 176 19.41 -21.39 1.44
CA TRP A 176 19.24 -21.97 0.08
C TRP A 176 17.90 -22.67 -0.20
N LYS A 177 17.17 -23.11 0.84
CA LYS A 177 15.89 -23.83 0.74
C LYS A 177 14.64 -22.96 0.98
N ALA A 178 14.77 -21.71 1.42
CA ALA A 178 13.64 -20.86 1.85
C ALA A 178 13.11 -19.91 0.75
N PHE A 179 13.30 -20.26 -0.51
CA PHE A 179 13.22 -19.32 -1.63
C PHE A 179 11.81 -18.77 -1.92
N TYR A 180 10.79 -19.63 -1.94
CA TYR A 180 9.39 -19.20 -2.08
C TYR A 180 8.97 -18.30 -0.91
N THR A 181 9.42 -18.62 0.29
CA THR A 181 9.19 -17.80 1.49
C THR A 181 9.87 -16.44 1.38
N SER A 182 11.11 -16.38 0.88
CA SER A 182 11.81 -15.12 0.62
C SER A 182 11.10 -14.27 -0.42
N HIS A 183 10.62 -14.85 -1.51
CA HIS A 183 9.84 -14.12 -2.52
C HIS A 183 8.53 -13.56 -1.94
N LYS A 184 7.79 -14.35 -1.16
CA LYS A 184 6.57 -13.88 -0.47
C LYS A 184 6.86 -12.75 0.51
N LYS A 185 7.93 -12.87 1.31
CA LYS A 185 8.37 -11.82 2.24
C LYS A 185 8.79 -10.55 1.50
N ALA A 186 9.52 -10.68 0.40
CA ALA A 186 9.93 -9.56 -0.43
C ALA A 186 8.73 -8.83 -1.05
N LYS A 187 7.72 -9.55 -1.53
CA LYS A 187 6.48 -8.94 -2.05
C LYS A 187 5.73 -8.17 -0.96
N LEU A 188 5.61 -8.74 0.24
CA LEU A 188 5.00 -8.05 1.39
C LEU A 188 5.79 -6.80 1.77
N LEU A 189 7.12 -6.89 1.78
CA LEU A 189 8.01 -5.75 2.06
C LEU A 189 7.82 -4.62 1.04
N LYS A 190 7.69 -4.96 -0.25
CA LYS A 190 7.42 -3.99 -1.33
C LYS A 190 6.08 -3.28 -1.19
N ILE A 191 5.05 -3.98 -0.74
CA ILE A 191 3.74 -3.36 -0.47
C ILE A 191 3.86 -2.36 0.67
N ARG A 192 4.43 -2.79 1.81
CA ARG A 192 4.62 -1.94 2.98
C ARG A 192 5.56 -0.76 2.73
N SER A 193 6.62 -0.93 1.93
CA SER A 193 7.47 0.19 1.54
C SER A 193 6.70 1.22 0.71
N GLY A 194 5.81 0.77 -0.19
CA GLY A 194 4.92 1.65 -0.95
C GLY A 194 3.97 2.46 -0.06
N GLU A 195 3.40 1.84 0.97
CA GLU A 195 2.54 2.52 1.95
C GLU A 195 3.30 3.63 2.70
N VAL A 196 4.49 3.31 3.21
CA VAL A 196 5.34 4.27 3.93
C VAL A 196 5.83 5.40 3.01
N ALA A 197 6.15 5.10 1.75
CA ALA A 197 6.50 6.11 0.76
C ALA A 197 5.32 7.07 0.48
N GLY A 198 4.09 6.54 0.40
CA GLY A 198 2.87 7.36 0.28
C GLY A 198 2.70 8.31 1.45
N ALA A 199 2.81 7.79 2.67
CA ALA A 199 2.78 8.58 3.90
C ALA A 199 3.86 9.67 3.94
N ALA A 200 5.09 9.36 3.54
CA ALA A 200 6.19 10.32 3.45
C ALA A 200 5.90 11.41 2.40
N GLY A 201 5.27 11.05 1.28
CA GLY A 201 4.80 11.98 0.25
C GLY A 201 3.79 13.01 0.80
N TYR A 202 2.82 12.57 1.60
CA TYR A 202 1.88 13.47 2.26
C TYR A 202 2.57 14.38 3.29
N ALA A 203 3.46 13.85 4.12
CA ALA A 203 4.24 14.64 5.07
C ALA A 203 5.06 15.72 4.35
N ARG A 204 5.67 15.39 3.20
CA ARG A 204 6.38 16.34 2.33
C ARG A 204 5.45 17.41 1.75
N ALA A 205 4.26 17.04 1.30
CA ALA A 205 3.27 17.99 0.81
C ALA A 205 2.87 18.99 1.92
N LEU A 206 2.61 18.49 3.13
CA LEU A 206 2.29 19.31 4.30
C LEU A 206 3.43 20.28 4.66
N LEU A 207 4.68 19.80 4.66
CA LEU A 207 5.86 20.66 4.87
C LEU A 207 5.96 21.77 3.82
N THR A 208 5.67 21.46 2.56
CA THR A 208 5.73 22.40 1.44
C THR A 208 4.62 23.45 1.52
N MET A 209 3.43 23.06 1.98
CA MET A 209 2.27 23.94 2.14
C MET A 209 2.37 24.86 3.36
N SER A 210 3.19 24.49 4.36
CA SER A 210 3.38 25.29 5.58
C SER A 210 3.94 26.68 5.24
N PRO A 211 3.19 27.78 5.51
CA PRO A 211 3.66 29.14 5.27
C PRO A 211 4.71 29.57 6.30
N PHE A 212 4.86 28.80 7.37
CA PHE A 212 5.82 29.09 8.42
C PHE A 212 7.18 28.56 8.02
N ARG A 213 8.19 29.45 8.01
CA ARG A 213 9.57 29.05 8.29
C ARG A 213 9.61 28.64 9.76
N VAL A 214 9.12 27.43 10.05
CA VAL A 214 8.98 26.92 11.42
C VAL A 214 10.32 27.06 12.12
N SER A 215 10.31 27.43 13.41
CA SER A 215 11.48 27.35 14.27
C SER A 215 11.94 25.89 14.40
N ASN A 216 12.78 25.51 13.44
CA ASN A 216 13.83 24.50 13.31
C ASN A 216 13.68 23.05 13.79
N GLN A 217 12.90 22.67 14.80
CA GLN A 217 13.06 21.30 15.35
C GLN A 217 12.06 20.26 14.84
N VAL A 218 10.75 20.52 14.88
CA VAL A 218 9.75 19.54 14.38
C VAL A 218 9.88 19.40 12.86
N TYR A 219 9.96 20.53 12.15
CA TYR A 219 10.17 20.54 10.69
C TYR A 219 11.40 19.71 10.29
N GLN A 220 12.56 19.94 10.92
CA GLN A 220 13.78 19.21 10.55
C GLN A 220 13.68 17.73 10.91
N ARG A 221 13.07 17.38 12.06
CA ARG A 221 12.86 15.98 12.42
C ARG A 221 11.93 15.27 11.44
N THR A 222 10.80 15.87 11.09
CA THR A 222 9.90 15.31 10.06
C THR A 222 10.62 15.22 8.71
N TYR A 223 11.38 16.23 8.31
CA TYR A 223 12.12 16.23 7.05
C TYR A 223 13.21 15.13 7.00
N THR A 224 13.99 14.97 8.07
CA THR A 224 14.96 13.88 8.20
C THR A 224 14.27 12.53 8.19
N ALA A 225 13.17 12.36 8.92
CA ALA A 225 12.41 11.12 8.91
C ALA A 225 11.87 10.78 7.51
N ILE A 226 11.43 11.77 6.73
CA ILE A 226 11.04 11.58 5.33
C ILE A 226 12.22 11.07 4.49
N LEU A 227 13.38 11.72 4.57
CA LEU A 227 14.56 11.31 3.80
C LEU A 227 15.03 9.90 4.17
N ASP A 228 15.04 9.57 5.46
CA ASP A 228 15.42 8.24 5.92
C ASP A 228 14.40 7.17 5.48
N CYS A 229 13.11 7.51 5.48
CA CYS A 229 12.05 6.64 4.93
C CYS A 229 12.25 6.39 3.44
N GLU A 230 12.48 7.43 2.64
CA GLU A 230 12.70 7.32 1.19
C GLU A 230 13.89 6.40 0.90
N HIS A 231 15.02 6.63 1.57
CA HIS A 231 16.21 5.78 1.43
C HIS A 231 15.97 4.31 1.82
N LEU A 232 15.19 4.07 2.89
CA LEU A 232 14.85 2.71 3.29
C LEU A 232 13.89 2.04 2.28
N CYS A 233 12.95 2.80 1.73
CA CYS A 233 12.01 2.31 0.72
C CYS A 233 12.76 1.91 -0.56
N ASP A 234 13.73 2.72 -1.01
CA ASP A 234 14.57 2.40 -2.17
C ASP A 234 15.33 1.07 -1.96
N LYS A 235 15.92 0.86 -0.77
CA LYS A 235 16.56 -0.42 -0.42
C LYS A 235 15.59 -1.60 -0.42
N CYS A 236 14.36 -1.39 0.06
CA CYS A 236 13.33 -2.43 0.04
C CYS A 236 12.93 -2.80 -1.39
N ASP A 237 12.86 -1.81 -2.27
CA ASP A 237 12.54 -1.98 -3.69
C ASP A 237 13.66 -2.71 -4.45
N GLU A 238 14.91 -2.35 -4.19
CA GLU A 238 16.10 -3.05 -4.70
C GLU A 238 16.12 -4.51 -4.25
N ALA A 239 15.87 -4.76 -2.96
CA ALA A 239 15.82 -6.11 -2.41
C ALA A 239 14.67 -6.93 -3.02
N TYR A 240 13.49 -6.34 -3.21
CA TYR A 240 12.39 -6.98 -3.91
C TYR A 240 12.78 -7.34 -5.35
N THR A 241 13.34 -6.39 -6.08
CA THR A 241 13.74 -6.58 -7.48
C THR A 241 14.78 -7.70 -7.59
N THR A 242 15.77 -7.72 -6.70
CA THR A 242 16.80 -8.76 -6.64
C THR A 242 16.21 -10.14 -6.37
N VAL A 243 15.37 -10.26 -5.33
CA VAL A 243 14.73 -11.55 -4.96
C VAL A 243 13.77 -12.03 -6.04
N ASN A 244 12.99 -11.13 -6.64
CA ASN A 244 12.06 -11.43 -7.71
C ASN A 244 12.79 -11.89 -8.99
N ASN A 245 13.90 -11.24 -9.34
CA ASN A 245 14.71 -11.61 -10.49
C ASN A 245 15.38 -12.98 -10.29
N ASP A 246 15.95 -13.26 -9.11
CA ASP A 246 16.45 -14.61 -8.82
C ASP A 246 15.29 -15.63 -8.92
N TYR A 247 14.09 -15.27 -8.42
CA TYR A 247 12.90 -16.12 -8.47
C TYR A 247 12.49 -16.52 -9.88
N ASN A 248 12.35 -15.52 -10.75
CA ASN A 248 11.99 -15.75 -12.14
C ASN A 248 13.08 -16.52 -12.90
N ASN A 249 14.36 -16.24 -12.62
CA ASN A 249 15.48 -16.96 -13.25
C ASN A 249 15.49 -18.45 -12.88
N ARG A 250 15.23 -18.79 -11.62
CA ARG A 250 15.16 -20.20 -11.19
C ARG A 250 13.94 -20.91 -11.78
N LEU A 251 12.77 -20.27 -11.79
CA LEU A 251 11.59 -20.82 -12.46
C LEU A 251 11.84 -21.06 -13.94
N GLY A 252 12.52 -20.12 -14.62
CA GLY A 252 12.95 -20.29 -16.01
C GLY A 252 13.83 -21.53 -16.20
N ARG A 253 14.82 -21.73 -15.32
CA ARG A 253 15.66 -22.95 -15.35
C ARG A 253 14.84 -24.23 -15.14
N TYR A 254 13.93 -24.26 -14.17
CA TYR A 254 13.02 -25.40 -13.98
C TYR A 254 12.14 -25.65 -15.20
N GLY A 255 11.64 -24.60 -15.86
CA GLY A 255 10.90 -24.70 -17.11
C GLY A 255 11.73 -25.34 -18.22
N VAL A 256 13.01 -24.97 -18.35
CA VAL A 256 13.94 -25.60 -19.30
C VAL A 256 14.16 -27.07 -18.97
N TYR A 257 14.38 -27.43 -17.70
CA TYR A 257 14.55 -28.82 -17.30
C TYR A 257 13.31 -29.68 -17.54
N LEU A 258 12.11 -29.16 -17.26
CA LEU A 258 10.85 -29.83 -17.54
C LEU A 258 10.62 -29.98 -19.05
N GLY A 259 10.93 -28.96 -19.84
CA GLY A 259 10.85 -29.02 -21.30
C GLY A 259 11.78 -30.08 -21.88
N ALA A 260 13.05 -30.10 -21.44
CA ALA A 260 14.01 -31.13 -21.85
C ALA A 260 13.57 -32.54 -21.42
N GLY A 261 13.04 -32.69 -20.20
CA GLY A 261 12.47 -33.94 -19.72
C GLY A 261 11.27 -34.40 -20.56
N GLY A 262 10.41 -33.48 -20.99
CA GLY A 262 9.29 -33.78 -21.89
C GLY A 262 9.74 -34.26 -23.26
N ILE A 263 10.79 -33.67 -23.83
CA ILE A 263 11.39 -34.12 -25.09
C ILE A 263 11.94 -35.54 -24.93
N ILE A 264 12.71 -35.80 -23.87
CA ILE A 264 13.27 -37.13 -23.59
C ILE A 264 12.16 -38.17 -23.38
N LEU A 265 11.10 -37.83 -22.62
CA LEU A 265 9.98 -38.72 -22.39
C LEU A 265 9.24 -39.05 -23.70
N THR A 266 9.05 -38.06 -24.58
CA THR A 266 8.43 -38.26 -25.89
C THR A 266 9.26 -39.20 -26.75
N LEU A 267 10.60 -39.02 -26.77
CA LEU A 267 11.52 -39.92 -27.47
C LEU A 267 11.41 -41.37 -26.97
N ILE A 268 11.36 -41.57 -25.65
CA ILE A 268 11.20 -42.90 -25.05
C ILE A 268 9.85 -43.51 -25.46
N LEU A 269 8.75 -42.76 -25.37
CA LEU A 269 7.42 -43.24 -25.76
C LEU A 269 7.34 -43.61 -27.24
N GLU A 270 7.98 -42.83 -28.12
CA GLU A 270 8.00 -43.08 -29.56
C GLU A 270 8.84 -44.32 -29.92
N LEU A 271 10.00 -44.52 -29.26
CA LEU A 271 10.78 -45.76 -29.36
C LEU A 271 9.97 -46.98 -28.89
N PHE A 272 9.25 -46.88 -27.77
CA PHE A 272 8.37 -47.95 -27.30
C PHE A 272 7.23 -48.23 -28.28
N HIS A 273 6.66 -47.19 -28.91
CA HIS A 273 5.58 -47.34 -29.88
C HIS A 273 6.07 -47.97 -31.19
N GLN A 274 7.26 -47.62 -31.67
CA GLN A 274 7.89 -48.22 -32.85
C GLN A 274 8.40 -49.65 -32.62
N CYS A 275 8.72 -50.02 -31.38
CA CYS A 275 9.08 -51.40 -31.01
C CYS A 275 7.86 -52.32 -30.78
N THR A 276 6.62 -51.83 -30.92
CA THR A 276 5.44 -52.70 -30.99
C THR A 276 5.38 -53.36 -32.37
N PRO A 277 5.36 -54.70 -32.48
CA PRO A 277 5.72 -55.37 -33.73
C PRO A 277 4.58 -55.36 -34.76
N SER A 278 4.80 -54.72 -35.91
CA SER A 278 4.27 -55.21 -37.18
C SER A 278 5.27 -55.01 -38.32
N ASP A 279 5.77 -56.14 -38.81
CA ASP A 279 6.34 -56.40 -40.14
C ASP A 279 7.55 -55.58 -40.63
N LYS A 280 8.74 -56.10 -40.32
CA LYS A 280 9.88 -56.41 -41.20
C LYS A 280 10.03 -55.63 -42.53
N THR A 281 9.90 -54.31 -42.51
CA THR A 281 10.37 -53.42 -43.60
C THR A 281 10.81 -52.06 -43.08
N TYR A 282 11.23 -51.98 -41.80
CA TYR A 282 11.35 -50.71 -41.08
C TYR A 282 12.79 -50.25 -40.76
N LEU A 283 13.81 -51.08 -40.94
CA LEU A 283 15.18 -50.79 -40.44
C LEU A 283 15.96 -49.76 -41.27
N GLU A 284 15.74 -49.65 -42.58
CA GLU A 284 16.48 -48.69 -43.43
C GLU A 284 15.80 -47.30 -43.49
N VAL A 285 14.48 -47.23 -43.29
CA VAL A 285 13.72 -45.96 -43.27
C VAL A 285 13.87 -45.23 -41.92
N THR A 286 14.16 -45.95 -40.84
CA THR A 286 14.31 -45.38 -39.49
C THR A 286 15.66 -44.70 -39.27
N GLU A 287 16.77 -45.18 -39.85
CA GLU A 287 18.09 -44.54 -39.67
C GLU A 287 18.15 -43.15 -40.31
N GLU A 288 17.64 -42.98 -41.55
CA GLU A 288 17.68 -41.70 -42.25
C GLU A 288 16.71 -40.68 -41.62
N GLN A 289 15.55 -41.14 -41.11
CA GLN A 289 14.60 -40.30 -40.39
C GLN A 289 15.10 -39.95 -38.98
N MET A 290 15.76 -40.87 -38.26
CA MET A 290 16.41 -40.58 -36.98
C MET A 290 17.54 -39.57 -37.13
N LEU A 291 18.41 -39.70 -38.15
CA LEU A 291 19.50 -38.76 -38.39
C LEU A 291 18.98 -37.34 -38.69
N LYS A 292 17.99 -37.22 -39.59
CA LYS A 292 17.35 -35.92 -39.88
C LYS A 292 16.63 -35.34 -38.67
N PHE A 293 16.05 -36.18 -37.81
CA PHE A 293 15.39 -35.74 -36.58
C PHE A 293 16.41 -35.30 -35.51
N ILE A 294 17.51 -36.03 -35.33
CA ILE A 294 18.61 -35.69 -34.41
C ILE A 294 19.28 -34.39 -34.85
N GLU A 295 19.59 -34.20 -36.14
CA GLU A 295 20.15 -32.94 -36.64
C GLU A 295 19.21 -31.74 -36.41
N ASN A 296 17.90 -31.94 -36.60
CA ASN A 296 16.92 -30.88 -36.38
C ASN A 296 16.77 -30.56 -34.88
N GLN A 297 16.82 -31.57 -34.01
CA GLN A 297 16.78 -31.42 -32.54
C GLN A 297 18.04 -30.74 -31.98
N ASP A 298 19.22 -31.08 -32.49
CA ASP A 298 20.48 -30.40 -32.11
C ASP A 298 20.42 -28.92 -32.46
N SER A 299 19.85 -28.57 -33.62
CA SER A 299 19.65 -27.17 -34.00
C SER A 299 18.72 -26.42 -33.04
N ILE A 300 17.70 -27.11 -32.51
CA ILE A 300 16.74 -26.55 -31.55
C ILE A 300 17.38 -26.41 -30.16
N LEU A 301 18.13 -27.41 -29.70
CA LEU A 301 18.88 -27.39 -28.44
C LEU A 301 19.94 -26.30 -28.43
N ILE A 302 20.68 -26.12 -29.52
CA ILE A 302 21.65 -25.03 -29.69
C ILE A 302 20.95 -23.67 -29.65
N LYS A 303 19.81 -23.51 -30.33
CA LYS A 303 19.03 -22.27 -30.29
C LYS A 303 18.50 -21.96 -28.89
N LEU A 304 18.00 -22.97 -28.16
CA LEU A 304 17.51 -22.80 -26.79
C LEU A 304 18.63 -22.45 -25.82
N LYS A 305 19.80 -23.08 -25.96
CA LYS A 305 21.01 -22.77 -25.19
C LYS A 305 21.49 -21.35 -25.45
N ASN A 306 21.64 -20.96 -26.72
CA ASN A 306 22.06 -19.60 -27.09
C ASN A 306 21.07 -18.53 -26.58
N ARG A 307 19.77 -18.83 -26.57
CA ARG A 307 18.74 -17.92 -26.05
C ARG A 307 18.80 -17.80 -24.53
N ALA A 308 19.08 -18.91 -23.83
CA ALA A 308 19.30 -18.91 -22.38
C ALA A 308 20.58 -18.15 -21.99
N ASP A 309 21.66 -18.32 -22.74
CA ASP A 309 22.93 -17.61 -22.53
C ASP A 309 22.77 -16.10 -22.80
N SER A 310 22.05 -15.73 -23.87
CA SER A 310 21.71 -14.33 -24.17
C SER A 310 20.83 -13.68 -23.09
N LEU A 311 19.83 -14.39 -22.57
CA LEU A 311 19.02 -13.92 -21.43
C LEU A 311 19.86 -13.75 -20.16
N ASN A 312 20.85 -14.62 -19.93
CA ASN A 312 21.75 -14.53 -18.79
C ASN A 312 22.70 -13.33 -18.91
N GLU A 313 23.24 -13.04 -20.10
CA GLU A 313 24.03 -11.83 -20.36
C GLU A 313 23.20 -10.56 -20.16
N LEU A 314 21.97 -10.52 -20.67
CA LEU A 314 21.09 -9.36 -20.57
C LEU A 314 20.72 -9.08 -19.10
N ASN A 315 20.48 -10.13 -18.32
CA ASN A 315 20.26 -10.03 -16.88
C ASN A 315 21.51 -9.58 -16.12
N GLN A 316 22.71 -10.06 -16.47
CA GLN A 316 23.96 -9.59 -15.86
C GLN A 316 24.25 -8.13 -16.17
N LYS A 317 23.80 -7.64 -17.32
CA LYS A 317 23.91 -6.23 -17.70
C LYS A 317 22.97 -5.35 -16.87
N MET A 318 21.72 -5.77 -16.69
CA MET A 318 20.75 -5.04 -15.85
C MET A 318 21.05 -5.07 -14.34
N LEU A 319 21.91 -5.96 -13.87
CA LEU A 319 22.35 -6.00 -12.46
C LEU A 319 23.59 -5.13 -12.17
N LYS A 320 24.20 -4.54 -13.21
CA LYS A 320 25.41 -3.71 -13.12
C LYS A 320 25.16 -2.22 -13.38
N ASP A 321 23.98 -1.87 -13.86
CA ASP A 321 23.50 -0.48 -14.05
C ASP A 321 22.62 -0.07 -12.86
#